data_AF-A0A0B7NB58-F1
#
_entry.id   AF-A0A0B7NB58-F1
#
_cell.length_a   1.000
_cell.length_b   1.000
_cell.length_c   1.000
_cell.angle_alpha   90.00
_cell.angle_beta   90.00
_cell.angle_gamma   90.00
#
_symmetry.space_group_name_H-M   'P 1'
#
loop_
_entity.id
_entity.type
_entity.pdbx_description
1 polymer ?
#
loop_
_entity_poly.entity_id
_entity_poly.type
_entity_poly.pdbx_seq_one_letter_code
_entity_poly.pdbx_strand_id
1 'polypeptide(L)'
;MSSYSNVLQETRKMVSGYMSGLDPSHDMYHVDRVTNLARSIATDLSKENIIDLELVELAALCHDVGDRKYYQGKETGGQLIKTFLSGLGYAKADIVADIVDHVGFSKELGWNDETDDAAKVKWRNSCLELHAVQDADKLDAIGAFGILRCAAFSGAKNRPLYVPEHVAIQNITQQDYLDESNANNSAITHFHDLNR
;
A
#
# COMPACT_ATOMS: atom_id res chain seq x y z
N MET A 1 -6.11 27.70 -5.29
CA MET A 1 -5.78 26.47 -4.53
C MET A 1 -7.07 25.95 -3.92
N SER A 2 -7.38 24.68 -4.10
CA SER A 2 -8.54 24.07 -3.44
C SER A 2 -8.27 23.91 -1.94
N SER A 3 -9.30 24.03 -1.10
CA SER A 3 -9.13 23.80 0.34
C SER A 3 -8.79 22.33 0.59
N TYR A 4 -7.98 22.05 1.62
CA TYR A 4 -7.65 20.67 1.99
C TYR A 4 -8.89 19.79 2.19
N SER A 5 -9.92 20.32 2.87
CA SER A 5 -11.17 19.60 3.10
C SER A 5 -11.85 19.17 1.78
N ASN A 6 -11.80 20.00 0.74
CA ASN A 6 -12.35 19.64 -0.58
C ASN A 6 -11.49 18.59 -1.27
N VAL A 7 -10.15 18.73 -1.23
CA VAL A 7 -9.22 17.73 -1.80
C VAL A 7 -9.45 16.37 -1.15
N LEU A 8 -9.58 16.33 0.18
CA LEU A 8 -9.83 15.11 0.95
C LEU A 8 -11.17 14.46 0.56
N GLN A 9 -12.25 15.25 0.47
CA GLN A 9 -13.57 14.74 0.10
C GLN A 9 -13.59 14.15 -1.31
N GLU A 10 -13.03 14.85 -2.29
CA GLU A 10 -12.96 14.37 -3.67
C GLU A 10 -12.06 13.14 -3.80
N THR A 11 -10.96 13.09 -3.04
CA THR A 11 -10.08 11.91 -2.97
C THR A 11 -10.82 10.70 -2.43
N ARG A 12 -11.52 10.82 -1.29
CA ARG A 12 -12.33 9.73 -0.73
C ARG A 12 -13.39 9.25 -1.72
N LYS A 13 -14.03 10.17 -2.46
CA LYS A 13 -15.04 9.81 -3.47
C LYS A 13 -14.42 9.03 -4.64
N MET A 14 -13.27 9.47 -5.13
CA MET A 14 -12.53 8.79 -6.20
C MET A 14 -12.11 7.38 -5.77
N VAL A 15 -11.49 7.27 -4.58
CA VAL A 15 -11.04 5.99 -4.01
C VAL A 15 -12.23 5.07 -3.77
N SER A 16 -13.32 5.55 -3.16
CA SER A 16 -14.50 4.72 -2.92
C SER A 16 -15.11 4.19 -4.23
N GLY A 17 -15.12 5.00 -5.29
CA GLY A 17 -15.53 4.57 -6.63
C GLY A 17 -14.59 3.48 -7.18
N TYR A 18 -13.27 3.69 -7.07
CA TYR A 18 -12.25 2.75 -7.54
C TYR A 18 -12.35 1.39 -6.80
N MET A 19 -12.44 1.42 -5.47
CA MET A 19 -12.46 0.21 -4.63
C MET A 19 -13.78 -0.58 -4.74
N SER A 20 -14.88 0.05 -5.18
CA SER A 20 -16.19 -0.61 -5.28
C SER A 20 -16.24 -1.82 -6.22
N GLY A 21 -15.29 -1.91 -7.16
CA GLY A 21 -15.16 -3.03 -8.09
C GLY A 21 -14.19 -4.13 -7.64
N LEU A 22 -13.54 -3.97 -6.49
CA LEU A 22 -12.54 -4.91 -5.99
C LEU A 22 -13.17 -5.96 -5.06
N ASP A 23 -12.43 -7.03 -4.79
CA ASP A 23 -12.88 -8.06 -3.85
C ASP A 23 -12.75 -7.58 -2.38
N PRO A 24 -13.39 -8.28 -1.41
CA PRO A 24 -13.42 -7.85 -0.02
C PRO A 24 -12.06 -7.69 0.67
N SER A 25 -10.97 -8.18 0.07
CA SER A 25 -9.63 -7.97 0.61
C SER A 25 -9.07 -6.57 0.35
N HIS A 26 -9.65 -5.78 -0.58
CA HIS A 26 -9.19 -4.42 -0.94
C HIS A 26 -10.38 -3.44 -1.05
N ASP A 27 -11.35 -3.57 -0.14
CA ASP A 27 -12.53 -2.70 -0.12
C ASP A 27 -12.25 -1.34 0.55
N MET A 28 -13.24 -0.44 0.50
CA MET A 28 -13.14 0.86 1.16
C MET A 28 -12.98 0.76 2.68
N TYR A 29 -13.46 -0.33 3.31
CA TYR A 29 -13.33 -0.51 4.76
C TYR A 29 -11.89 -0.82 5.17
N HIS A 30 -11.15 -1.57 4.36
CA HIS A 30 -9.70 -1.72 4.51
C HIS A 30 -9.00 -0.37 4.41
N VAL A 31 -9.26 0.39 3.35
CA VAL A 31 -8.65 1.72 3.17
C VAL A 31 -8.95 2.65 4.34
N ASP A 32 -10.18 2.62 4.88
CA ASP A 32 -10.57 3.41 6.04
C ASP A 32 -9.80 3.01 7.31
N ARG A 33 -9.61 1.70 7.56
CA ARG A 33 -8.83 1.23 8.71
C ARG A 33 -7.36 1.65 8.60
N VAL A 34 -6.75 1.47 7.44
CA VAL A 34 -5.36 1.90 7.19
C VAL A 34 -5.21 3.41 7.34
N THR A 35 -6.12 4.20 6.75
CA THR A 35 -6.09 5.66 6.86
C THR A 35 -6.18 6.13 8.31
N ASN A 36 -7.10 5.56 9.09
CA ASN A 36 -7.27 5.91 10.50
C ASN A 36 -6.03 5.52 11.33
N LEU A 37 -5.47 4.34 11.08
CA LEU A 37 -4.28 3.87 11.78
C LEU A 37 -3.04 4.69 11.41
N ALA A 38 -2.82 4.98 10.12
CA ALA A 38 -1.72 5.82 9.64
C ALA A 38 -1.78 7.21 10.26
N ARG A 39 -2.97 7.82 10.32
CA ARG A 39 -3.19 9.10 11.02
C ARG A 39 -2.84 9.01 12.51
N SER A 40 -3.21 7.92 13.18
CA SER A 40 -2.90 7.72 14.59
C SER A 40 -1.39 7.59 14.83
N ILE A 41 -0.70 6.78 14.01
CA ILE A 41 0.76 6.61 14.06
C ILE A 41 1.46 7.95 13.81
N ALA A 42 1.10 8.64 12.73
CA ALA A 42 1.68 9.93 12.39
C ALA A 42 1.42 11.01 13.46
N THR A 43 0.24 11.00 14.09
CA THR A 43 -0.06 11.92 15.20
C THR A 43 0.84 11.66 16.40
N ASP A 44 1.11 10.39 16.74
CA ASP A 44 2.02 10.06 17.83
C ASP A 44 3.46 10.48 17.52
N LEU A 45 3.96 10.14 16.33
CA LEU A 45 5.29 10.54 15.87
C LEU A 45 5.46 12.06 15.78
N SER A 46 4.39 12.81 15.51
CA SER A 46 4.42 14.29 15.42
C SER A 46 4.70 15.00 16.76
N LYS A 47 4.70 14.27 17.88
CA LYS A 47 5.09 14.81 19.20
C LYS A 47 6.57 15.19 19.25
N GLU A 48 7.40 14.48 18.49
CA GLU A 48 8.86 14.65 18.48
C GLU A 48 9.41 14.99 17.09
N ASN A 49 8.57 14.91 16.05
CA ASN A 49 8.98 15.09 14.66
C ASN A 49 8.03 16.05 13.93
N ILE A 50 8.51 16.65 12.83
CA ILE A 50 7.66 17.40 11.90
C ILE A 50 7.10 16.40 10.90
N ILE A 51 5.77 16.22 10.91
CA ILE A 51 5.06 15.30 10.01
C ILE A 51 3.87 16.01 9.40
N ASP A 52 3.71 15.90 8.09
CA ASP A 52 2.58 16.46 7.37
C ASP A 52 1.39 15.47 7.37
N LEU A 53 0.43 15.70 8.26
CA LEU A 53 -0.74 14.84 8.41
C LEU A 53 -1.64 14.80 7.15
N GLU A 54 -1.62 15.85 6.32
CA GLU A 54 -2.38 15.85 5.07
C GLU A 54 -1.77 14.88 4.05
N LEU A 55 -0.44 14.81 4.00
CA LEU A 55 0.27 13.84 3.17
C LEU A 55 -0.02 12.41 3.60
N VAL A 56 0.05 12.12 4.91
CA VAL A 56 -0.25 10.79 5.47
C VAL A 56 -1.68 10.37 5.13
N GLU A 57 -2.65 11.24 5.38
CA GLU A 57 -4.06 10.92 5.13
C GLU A 57 -4.35 10.68 3.64
N LEU A 58 -3.87 11.55 2.75
CA LEU A 58 -4.09 11.39 1.31
C LEU A 58 -3.34 10.17 0.75
N ALA A 59 -2.11 9.92 1.18
CA ALA A 59 -1.35 8.76 0.75
C ALA A 59 -1.99 7.45 1.23
N ALA A 60 -2.41 7.38 2.49
CA ALA A 60 -3.11 6.21 3.04
C ALA A 60 -4.46 5.96 2.34
N LEU A 61 -5.22 7.00 2.02
CA LEU A 61 -6.45 6.84 1.23
C LEU A 61 -6.18 6.27 -0.15
N CYS A 62 -5.03 6.57 -0.74
CA CYS A 62 -4.73 6.23 -2.13
C CYS A 62 -3.82 5.00 -2.30
N HIS A 63 -3.30 4.40 -1.23
CA HIS A 63 -2.19 3.45 -1.29
C HIS A 63 -2.45 2.22 -2.19
N ASP A 64 -3.69 1.75 -2.25
CA ASP A 64 -4.12 0.60 -3.06
C ASP A 64 -4.58 0.97 -4.49
N VAL A 65 -4.65 2.26 -4.83
CA VAL A 65 -5.03 2.70 -6.18
C VAL A 65 -3.92 2.35 -7.16
N GLY A 66 -4.27 1.71 -8.27
CA GLY A 66 -3.29 1.26 -9.26
C GLY A 66 -2.54 0.00 -8.86
N ASP A 67 -2.98 -0.73 -7.83
CA ASP A 67 -2.39 -2.03 -7.49
C ASP A 67 -2.51 -2.99 -8.69
N ARG A 68 -1.36 -3.51 -9.13
CA ARG A 68 -1.22 -4.43 -10.27
C ARG A 68 -2.14 -5.66 -10.22
N LYS A 69 -2.56 -6.09 -9.01
CA LYS A 69 -3.46 -7.24 -8.82
C LYS A 69 -4.84 -7.00 -9.46
N TYR A 70 -5.20 -5.73 -9.68
CA TYR A 70 -6.50 -5.29 -10.20
C TYR A 70 -6.38 -4.29 -11.36
N TYR A 71 -5.29 -3.53 -11.43
CA TYR A 71 -5.07 -2.52 -12.46
C TYR A 71 -4.34 -3.10 -13.67
N GLN A 72 -4.93 -2.95 -14.86
CA GLN A 72 -4.38 -3.43 -16.14
C GLN A 72 -3.78 -2.30 -17.01
N GLY A 73 -3.77 -1.06 -16.52
CA GLY A 73 -3.17 0.06 -17.24
C GLY A 73 -1.64 0.08 -17.14
N LYS A 74 -1.03 1.08 -17.75
CA LYS A 74 0.44 1.22 -17.80
C LYS A 74 0.99 2.13 -16.71
N GLU A 75 0.11 2.96 -16.17
CA GLU A 75 0.41 3.96 -15.17
C GLU A 75 0.65 3.31 -13.80
N THR A 76 1.55 3.89 -13.01
CA THR A 76 1.67 3.53 -11.59
C THR A 76 0.53 4.14 -10.78
N GLY A 77 0.28 3.63 -9.57
CA GLY A 77 -0.65 4.24 -8.62
C GLY A 77 -0.31 5.72 -8.39
N GLY A 78 0.96 6.02 -8.12
CA GLY A 78 1.46 7.38 -7.96
C GLY A 78 1.17 8.27 -9.17
N GLN A 79 1.33 7.78 -10.41
CA GLN A 79 1.01 8.56 -11.61
C GLN A 79 -0.48 8.91 -11.72
N LEU A 80 -1.37 7.97 -11.40
CA LEU A 80 -2.82 8.21 -11.36
C LEU A 80 -3.16 9.26 -10.30
N ILE A 81 -2.60 9.11 -9.10
CA ILE A 81 -2.86 10.00 -7.96
C ILE A 81 -2.30 11.39 -8.19
N LYS A 82 -1.08 11.50 -8.74
CA LYS A 82 -0.48 12.79 -9.13
C LYS A 82 -1.38 13.53 -10.10
N THR A 83 -1.84 12.85 -11.15
CA THR A 83 -2.71 13.46 -12.17
C THR A 83 -4.01 13.96 -11.54
N PHE A 84 -4.64 13.13 -10.71
CA PHE A 84 -5.87 13.48 -10.01
C PHE A 84 -5.70 14.67 -9.06
N LEU A 85 -4.75 14.61 -8.13
CA LEU A 85 -4.53 15.65 -7.12
C LEU A 85 -4.03 16.97 -7.73
N SER A 86 -3.22 16.90 -8.79
CA SER A 86 -2.81 18.09 -9.56
C SER A 86 -4.00 18.74 -10.25
N GLY A 87 -4.94 17.94 -10.78
CA GLY A 87 -6.20 18.44 -11.35
C GLY A 87 -7.08 19.16 -10.32
N LEU A 88 -7.00 18.78 -9.05
CA LEU A 88 -7.64 19.49 -7.94
C LEU A 88 -6.85 20.70 -7.44
N GLY A 89 -5.65 20.95 -7.97
CA GLY A 89 -4.77 22.04 -7.57
C GLY A 89 -4.13 21.85 -6.20
N TYR A 90 -3.91 20.59 -5.77
CA TYR A 90 -3.21 20.28 -4.53
C TYR A 90 -1.69 20.41 -4.72
N ALA A 91 -1.06 21.29 -3.95
CA ALA A 91 0.34 21.69 -4.16
C ALA A 91 1.36 20.56 -3.90
N LYS A 92 1.01 19.58 -3.06
CA LYS A 92 1.90 18.47 -2.68
C LYS A 92 1.56 17.16 -3.41
N ALA A 93 0.90 17.23 -4.58
CA ALA A 93 0.46 16.06 -5.34
C ALA A 93 1.62 15.10 -5.68
N ASP A 94 2.79 15.64 -6.02
CA ASP A 94 4.00 14.86 -6.31
C ASP A 94 4.45 14.03 -5.11
N ILE A 95 4.43 14.61 -3.91
CA ILE A 95 4.88 13.94 -2.69
C ILE A 95 3.93 12.80 -2.31
N VAL A 96 2.61 13.02 -2.43
CA VAL A 96 1.63 11.94 -2.21
C VAL A 96 1.83 10.80 -3.20
N ALA A 97 2.07 11.12 -4.47
CA ALA A 97 2.34 10.12 -5.50
C ALA A 97 3.62 9.31 -5.21
N ASP A 98 4.69 9.98 -4.78
CA ASP A 98 5.92 9.30 -4.39
C ASP A 98 5.67 8.36 -3.21
N ILE A 99 4.93 8.77 -2.17
CA ILE A 99 4.60 7.88 -1.05
C ILE A 99 3.81 6.66 -1.57
N VAL A 100 2.74 6.87 -2.33
CA VAL A 100 1.88 5.78 -2.86
C VAL A 100 2.69 4.73 -3.62
N ASP A 101 3.63 5.15 -4.47
CA ASP A 101 4.46 4.22 -5.26
C ASP A 101 5.49 3.42 -4.43
N HIS A 102 5.62 3.74 -3.14
CA HIS A 102 6.58 3.13 -2.21
C HIS A 102 5.93 2.41 -1.01
N VAL A 103 4.61 2.45 -0.84
CA VAL A 103 3.94 1.80 0.32
C VAL A 103 4.02 0.28 0.23
N GLY A 104 3.63 -0.31 -0.90
CA GLY A 104 3.37 -1.74 -0.98
C GLY A 104 4.60 -2.63 -0.72
N PHE A 105 4.39 -3.76 -0.05
CA PHE A 105 5.44 -4.71 0.33
C PHE A 105 6.33 -5.16 -0.85
N SER A 106 5.73 -5.40 -2.02
CA SER A 106 6.50 -5.76 -3.22
C SER A 106 7.49 -4.68 -3.64
N LYS A 107 7.20 -3.40 -3.39
CA LYS A 107 8.08 -2.27 -3.69
C LYS A 107 9.28 -2.28 -2.76
N GLU A 108 9.03 -2.47 -1.46
CA GLU A 108 10.05 -2.61 -0.42
C GLU A 108 11.02 -3.77 -0.71
N LEU A 109 10.52 -4.94 -1.14
CA LEU A 109 11.36 -6.06 -1.56
C LEU A 109 12.31 -5.74 -2.73
N GLY A 110 11.97 -4.74 -3.54
CA GLY A 110 12.77 -4.29 -4.67
C GLY A 110 13.80 -3.22 -4.32
N TRP A 111 13.81 -2.69 -3.10
CA TRP A 111 14.77 -1.67 -2.69
C TRP A 111 16.15 -2.27 -2.50
N ASN A 112 17.16 -1.52 -2.97
CA ASN A 112 18.56 -1.85 -2.74
C ASN A 112 19.33 -0.58 -2.41
N ASP A 113 19.61 -0.37 -1.13
CA ASP A 113 20.31 0.82 -0.63
C ASP A 113 21.74 0.99 -1.19
N GLU A 114 22.35 -0.08 -1.72
CA GLU A 114 23.70 -0.03 -2.31
C GLU A 114 23.69 0.41 -3.78
N THR A 115 22.62 0.10 -4.53
CA THR A 115 22.55 0.34 -5.97
C THR A 115 21.57 1.43 -6.38
N ASP A 116 20.60 1.75 -5.52
CA ASP A 116 19.62 2.79 -5.80
C ASP A 116 20.21 4.20 -5.75
N ASP A 117 19.53 5.15 -6.38
CA ASP A 117 19.88 6.57 -6.29
C ASP A 117 19.93 7.04 -4.82
N ALA A 118 21.07 7.59 -4.41
CA ALA A 118 21.32 7.96 -3.01
C ALA A 118 20.32 8.98 -2.45
N ALA A 119 19.76 9.87 -3.29
CA ALA A 119 18.75 10.81 -2.84
C ALA A 119 17.42 10.10 -2.55
N LYS A 120 17.03 9.12 -3.39
CA LYS A 120 15.88 8.26 -3.14
C LYS A 120 16.06 7.40 -1.89
N VAL A 121 17.24 6.79 -1.70
CA VAL A 121 17.56 6.02 -0.49
C VAL A 121 17.40 6.88 0.75
N LYS A 122 18.01 8.07 0.74
CA LYS A 122 17.90 9.01 1.85
C LYS A 122 16.46 9.41 2.12
N TRP A 123 15.68 9.71 1.08
CA TRP A 123 14.28 10.10 1.22
C TRP A 123 13.45 8.96 1.83
N ARG A 124 13.45 7.75 1.26
CA ARG A 124 12.63 6.63 1.78
C ARG A 124 13.01 6.22 3.20
N ASN A 125 14.28 6.36 3.58
CA ASN A 125 14.75 6.01 4.92
C ASN A 125 14.48 7.12 5.96
N SER A 126 14.08 8.32 5.54
CA SER A 126 13.80 9.45 6.46
C SER A 126 12.37 10.01 6.37
N CYS A 127 11.57 9.58 5.39
CA CYS A 127 10.19 10.02 5.22
C CYS A 127 9.27 9.30 6.21
N LEU A 128 8.99 9.95 7.33
CA LEU A 128 8.11 9.41 8.38
C LEU A 128 6.66 9.28 7.91
N GLU A 129 6.22 10.10 6.95
CA GLU A 129 4.90 9.96 6.33
C GLU A 129 4.77 8.62 5.60
N LEU A 130 5.80 8.21 4.84
CA LEU A 130 5.83 6.90 4.17
C LEU A 130 5.78 5.77 5.21
N HIS A 131 6.62 5.84 6.25
CA HIS A 131 6.69 4.80 7.28
C HIS A 131 5.36 4.64 8.02
N ALA A 132 4.69 5.75 8.36
CA ALA A 132 3.38 5.70 9.01
C ALA A 132 2.31 4.98 8.17
N VAL A 133 2.33 5.16 6.84
CA VAL A 133 1.41 4.48 5.92
C VAL A 133 1.79 3.00 5.75
N GLN A 134 3.08 2.70 5.61
CA GLN A 134 3.57 1.31 5.50
C GLN A 134 3.24 0.49 6.76
N ASP A 135 3.48 1.06 7.94
CA ASP A 135 3.17 0.39 9.20
C ASP A 135 1.67 0.16 9.35
N ALA A 136 0.84 1.14 9.01
CA ALA A 136 -0.61 1.00 9.08
C ALA A 136 -1.15 -0.09 8.14
N ASP A 137 -0.65 -0.16 6.91
CA ASP A 137 -1.04 -1.20 5.94
C ASP A 137 -0.61 -2.60 6.41
N LYS A 138 0.65 -2.74 6.83
CA LYS A 138 1.19 -4.01 7.38
C LYS A 138 0.43 -4.47 8.63
N LEU A 139 0.05 -3.55 9.51
CA LEU A 139 -0.73 -3.86 10.71
C LEU A 139 -2.16 -4.31 10.38
N ASP A 140 -2.79 -3.79 9.32
CA ASP A 140 -4.10 -4.28 8.86
C ASP A 140 -4.03 -5.63 8.13
N ALA A 141 -2.84 -5.99 7.64
CA ALA A 141 -2.56 -7.26 6.96
C ALA A 141 -2.26 -8.43 7.92
N ILE A 142 -2.23 -8.20 9.24
CA ILE A 142 -2.05 -9.24 10.26
C ILE A 142 -3.29 -9.42 11.16
N GLY A 143 -3.24 -10.39 12.08
CA GLY A 143 -4.35 -10.68 12.99
C GLY A 143 -5.61 -11.18 12.26
N ALA A 144 -6.78 -10.95 12.87
CA ALA A 144 -8.05 -11.47 12.34
C ALA A 144 -8.40 -10.90 10.95
N PHE A 145 -8.16 -9.60 10.74
CA PHE A 145 -8.36 -8.98 9.42
C PHE A 145 -7.38 -9.56 8.39
N GLY A 146 -6.10 -9.66 8.72
CA GLY A 146 -5.10 -10.30 7.86
C GLY A 146 -5.47 -11.72 7.42
N ILE A 147 -5.93 -12.56 8.37
CA ILE A 147 -6.38 -13.92 8.08
C ILE A 147 -7.52 -13.93 7.06
N LEU A 148 -8.56 -13.15 7.31
CA LEU A 148 -9.75 -13.11 6.45
C LEU A 148 -9.46 -12.47 5.09
N ARG A 149 -8.62 -11.43 5.03
CA ARG A 149 -8.22 -10.78 3.77
C ARG A 149 -7.38 -11.70 2.91
N CYS A 150 -6.42 -12.42 3.50
CA CYS A 150 -5.63 -13.44 2.78
C CYS A 150 -6.54 -14.54 2.21
N ALA A 151 -7.50 -15.02 2.98
CA ALA A 151 -8.47 -16.02 2.52
C ALA A 151 -9.39 -15.47 1.41
N ALA A 152 -9.88 -14.24 1.53
CA ALA A 152 -10.74 -13.59 0.56
C ALA A 152 -10.01 -13.39 -0.79
N PHE A 153 -8.78 -12.84 -0.76
CA PHE A 153 -7.95 -12.69 -1.95
C PHE A 153 -7.65 -14.05 -2.61
N SER A 154 -7.31 -15.05 -1.80
CA SER A 154 -7.04 -16.41 -2.31
C SER A 154 -8.28 -17.00 -2.99
N GLY A 155 -9.46 -16.82 -2.41
CA GLY A 155 -10.72 -17.23 -3.03
C GLY A 155 -11.00 -16.50 -4.34
N ALA A 156 -10.82 -15.18 -4.38
CA ALA A 156 -11.02 -14.37 -5.58
C ALA A 156 -10.06 -14.75 -6.73
N LYS A 157 -8.82 -15.15 -6.39
CA LYS A 157 -7.81 -15.64 -7.35
C LYS A 157 -7.86 -17.15 -7.60
N ASN A 158 -8.85 -17.86 -7.03
CA ASN A 158 -8.99 -19.32 -7.13
C ASN A 158 -7.73 -20.09 -6.71
N ARG A 159 -7.05 -19.59 -5.67
CA ARG A 159 -5.86 -20.19 -5.07
C ARG A 159 -6.25 -21.18 -3.96
N PRO A 160 -5.60 -22.35 -3.84
CA PRO A 160 -5.82 -23.25 -2.71
C PRO A 160 -5.62 -22.56 -1.36
N LEU A 161 -6.39 -22.94 -0.35
CA LEU A 161 -6.13 -22.47 1.01
C LEU A 161 -4.89 -23.14 1.62
N TYR A 162 -4.64 -24.41 1.29
CA TYR A 162 -3.49 -25.18 1.77
C TYR A 162 -3.02 -26.19 0.73
N VAL A 163 -1.70 -26.36 0.61
CA VAL A 163 -1.04 -27.43 -0.19
C VAL A 163 -0.04 -28.15 0.72
N PRO A 164 -0.17 -29.48 0.95
CA PRO A 164 0.63 -30.21 1.93
C PRO A 164 2.15 -30.24 1.71
N GLU A 165 2.61 -30.21 0.45
CA GLU A 165 4.02 -30.47 0.10
C GLU A 165 4.81 -29.22 -0.30
N HIS A 166 4.34 -28.02 0.07
CA HIS A 166 5.03 -26.78 -0.31
C HIS A 166 6.03 -26.31 0.76
N VAL A 167 7.27 -26.06 0.34
CA VAL A 167 8.30 -25.44 1.18
C VAL A 167 8.21 -23.93 1.04
N ALA A 168 8.04 -23.21 2.15
CA ALA A 168 8.06 -21.75 2.16
C ALA A 168 9.42 -21.23 1.64
N ILE A 169 9.39 -20.20 0.80
CA ILE A 169 10.61 -19.61 0.23
C ILE A 169 11.21 -18.68 1.28
N GLN A 170 12.37 -19.05 1.79
CA GLN A 170 13.17 -18.18 2.65
C GLN A 170 13.84 -17.10 1.80
N ASN A 171 13.81 -15.84 2.25
CA ASN A 171 14.40 -14.69 1.56
C ASN A 171 13.80 -14.41 0.16
N ILE A 172 12.46 -14.41 0.06
CA ILE A 172 11.75 -14.08 -1.19
C ILE A 172 12.25 -12.76 -1.80
N THR A 173 12.57 -12.78 -3.10
CA THR A 173 12.91 -11.57 -3.86
C THR A 173 11.64 -10.89 -4.38
N GLN A 174 11.75 -9.63 -4.82
CA GLN A 174 10.64 -8.98 -5.52
C GLN A 174 10.17 -9.80 -6.72
N GLN A 175 11.08 -10.36 -7.52
CA GLN A 175 10.73 -11.14 -8.70
C GLN A 175 9.94 -12.41 -8.32
N ASP A 176 10.36 -13.11 -7.27
CA ASP A 176 9.67 -14.30 -6.76
C ASP A 176 8.27 -13.95 -6.24
N TYR A 177 8.13 -12.84 -5.50
CA TYR A 177 6.85 -12.36 -5.00
C TYR A 177 5.90 -11.96 -6.13
N LEU A 178 6.45 -11.42 -7.23
CA LEU A 178 5.65 -10.94 -8.35
C LEU A 178 5.22 -12.04 -9.32
N ASP A 179 5.94 -13.16 -9.35
CA ASP A 179 5.73 -14.29 -10.26
C ASP A 179 4.53 -15.15 -9.84
N GLU A 180 3.40 -14.97 -10.50
CA GLU A 180 2.17 -15.73 -10.24
C GLU A 180 2.29 -17.25 -10.52
N SER A 181 3.34 -17.69 -11.24
CA SER A 181 3.60 -19.11 -11.48
C SER A 181 4.33 -19.80 -10.33
N ASN A 182 5.01 -19.03 -9.48
CA ASN A 182 5.68 -19.46 -8.25
C ASN A 182 5.01 -18.94 -6.96
N ALA A 183 4.11 -17.97 -7.06
CA ALA A 183 3.55 -17.24 -5.94
C ALA A 183 2.72 -18.16 -5.03
N ASN A 184 3.37 -18.60 -3.96
CA ASN A 184 2.79 -19.07 -2.71
C ASN A 184 1.57 -19.95 -2.98
N ASN A 185 1.83 -21.22 -3.34
CA ASN A 185 0.85 -22.23 -3.77
C ASN A 185 -0.40 -22.38 -2.88
N SER A 186 -0.43 -21.74 -1.71
CA SER A 186 -1.63 -21.62 -0.91
C SER A 186 -1.70 -20.36 -0.02
N ALA A 187 -2.91 -20.07 0.49
CA ALA A 187 -3.11 -19.05 1.52
C ALA A 187 -2.25 -19.27 2.77
N ILE A 188 -2.11 -20.52 3.23
CA ILE A 188 -1.28 -20.85 4.39
C ILE A 188 0.20 -20.59 4.12
N THR A 189 0.72 -20.95 2.95
CA THR A 189 2.12 -20.69 2.58
C THR A 189 2.44 -19.19 2.67
N HIS A 190 1.52 -18.33 2.23
CA HIS A 190 1.69 -16.89 2.28
C HIS A 190 1.99 -16.33 3.68
N PHE A 191 1.42 -16.92 4.75
CA PHE A 191 1.76 -16.51 6.12
C PHE A 191 3.20 -16.88 6.52
N HIS A 192 3.78 -17.90 5.89
CA HIS A 192 5.15 -18.35 6.17
C HIS A 192 6.19 -17.60 5.35
N ASP A 193 5.89 -17.24 4.10
CA ASP A 193 6.82 -16.53 3.20
C ASP A 193 7.09 -15.08 3.64
N LEU A 194 6.21 -14.50 4.46
CA LEU A 194 6.28 -13.12 4.93
C LEU A 194 6.94 -12.94 6.30
N ASN A 195 7.38 -14.02 6.96
CA ASN A 195 8.15 -13.93 8.20
C ASN A 195 9.64 -13.71 7.86
N ARG A 196 10.14 -12.50 8.11
CA ARG A 196 11.58 -12.20 8.20
C ARG A 196 11.95 -11.86 9.63
#